data_AF-A0A410Q5E8-F1
#
_entry.id   AF-A0A410Q5E8-F1
#
_cell.length_a   1.000
_cell.length_b   1.000
_cell.length_c   1.000
_cell.angle_alpha   90.00
_cell.angle_beta   90.00
_cell.angle_gamma   90.00
#
_symmetry.space_group_name_H-M   'P 1'
#
loop_
_entity.id
_entity.type
_entity.pdbx_description
1 polymer ?
#
loop_
_entity_poly.entity_id
_entity_poly.type
_entity_poly.pdbx_seq_one_letter_code
_entity_poly.pdbx_strand_id
1 'polypeptide(L)'
;MNGLFTPDGHISESTLREFVEGSLDAAAMLAVAEHAADCGPCAERLARAVEKSGPAVPPAGFTEEVRRRLPRGQSRTELFLYSARVALAACAALFLIFSGTLRTLAGQKDSSLRIGAPGFSAVEQISTRLNGFSQQLLHWEVFHHAEEKK
;
A
#
# COMPACT_ATOMS: atom_id res chain seq x y z
N MET A 1 -33.89 -1.52 -32.24
CA MET A 1 -32.44 -1.25 -32.41
C MET A 1 -32.11 -0.99 -33.89
N ASN A 2 -32.95 -0.23 -34.61
CA ASN A 2 -32.78 0.01 -36.05
C ASN A 2 -32.32 1.45 -36.25
N GLY A 3 -31.05 1.67 -36.61
CA GLY A 3 -30.52 3.01 -36.94
C GLY A 3 -29.09 3.31 -36.49
N LEU A 4 -28.48 2.45 -35.65
CA LEU A 4 -27.12 2.68 -35.14
C LEU A 4 -26.04 2.55 -36.23
N PHE A 5 -26.28 1.65 -37.18
CA PHE A 5 -25.36 1.33 -38.25
C PHE A 5 -25.95 1.71 -39.61
N THR A 6 -25.08 2.14 -40.52
CA THR A 6 -25.39 2.35 -41.93
C THR A 6 -25.64 1.01 -42.63
N PRO A 7 -26.25 1.01 -43.82
CA PRO A 7 -26.42 -0.21 -44.63
C PRO A 7 -25.10 -0.95 -44.91
N ASP A 8 -23.99 -0.22 -44.93
CA ASP A 8 -22.64 -0.76 -45.12
C ASP A 8 -22.04 -1.38 -43.86
N GLY A 9 -22.80 -1.40 -42.75
CA GLY A 9 -22.39 -2.02 -41.49
C GLY A 9 -21.48 -1.14 -40.61
N HIS A 10 -21.32 0.15 -40.91
CA HIS A 10 -20.51 1.08 -40.12
C HIS A 10 -21.37 1.94 -39.21
N ILE A 11 -20.79 2.51 -38.15
CA ILE A 11 -21.52 3.43 -37.27
C ILE A 11 -21.99 4.66 -38.08
N SER A 12 -23.27 4.99 -37.95
CA SER A 12 -23.84 6.18 -38.61
C SER A 12 -23.34 7.46 -37.96
N GLU A 13 -23.23 8.54 -38.74
CA GLU A 13 -22.71 9.83 -38.24
C GLU A 13 -23.58 10.44 -37.12
N SER A 14 -24.89 10.22 -37.13
CA SER A 14 -25.79 10.65 -36.05
C SER A 14 -25.48 9.91 -34.76
N THR A 15 -25.37 8.58 -34.83
CA THR A 15 -25.04 7.73 -33.68
C THR A 15 -23.68 8.05 -33.10
N LEU A 16 -22.70 8.38 -33.96
CA LEU A 16 -21.36 8.78 -33.52
C LEU A 16 -21.40 10.07 -32.69
N ARG A 17 -22.24 11.04 -33.06
CA ARG A 17 -22.40 12.28 -32.29
C ARG A 17 -23.11 12.02 -30.97
N GLU A 18 -24.20 11.25 -30.99
CA GLU A 18 -24.95 10.88 -29.78
C GLU A 18 -24.06 10.10 -28.79
N PHE A 19 -23.15 9.26 -29.30
CA PHE A 19 -22.16 8.56 -28.49
C PHE A 19 -21.20 9.53 -27.78
N VAL A 20 -20.67 10.52 -28.51
CA VAL A 20 -19.74 11.52 -27.94
C VAL A 20 -20.44 12.46 -26.96
N GLU A 21 -21.70 12.80 -27.22
CA GLU A 21 -22.54 13.61 -26.33
C GLU A 21 -23.03 12.81 -25.09
N GLY A 22 -22.89 11.49 -25.10
CA GLY A 22 -23.34 10.61 -24.03
C GLY A 22 -24.87 10.50 -23.93
N SER A 23 -25.59 10.76 -25.04
CA SER A 23 -27.06 10.74 -25.10
C SER A 23 -27.65 9.39 -25.53
N LEU A 24 -26.80 8.44 -25.96
CA LEU A 24 -27.21 7.06 -26.23
C LEU A 24 -27.61 6.33 -24.95
N ASP A 25 -28.56 5.39 -25.09
CA ASP A 25 -28.86 4.44 -24.02
C ASP A 25 -27.70 3.45 -23.81
N ALA A 26 -27.69 2.79 -22.64
CA ALA A 26 -26.57 1.92 -22.27
C ALA A 26 -26.36 0.75 -23.26
N ALA A 27 -27.45 0.21 -23.82
CA ALA A 27 -27.38 -0.89 -24.77
C ALA A 27 -26.81 -0.45 -26.12
N ALA A 28 -27.21 0.71 -26.66
CA ALA A 28 -26.65 1.25 -27.89
C ALA A 28 -25.20 1.69 -27.69
N MET A 29 -24.87 2.30 -26.55
CA MET A 29 -23.50 2.68 -26.23
C MET A 29 -22.57 1.45 -26.21
N LEU A 30 -23.02 0.36 -25.59
CA LEU A 30 -22.27 -0.90 -25.59
C LEU A 30 -22.09 -1.44 -27.01
N ALA A 31 -23.16 -1.53 -27.80
CA ALA A 31 -23.09 -2.04 -29.17
C ALA A 31 -22.16 -1.21 -30.08
N VAL A 32 -22.15 0.12 -29.91
CA VAL A 32 -21.25 1.03 -30.63
C VAL A 32 -19.80 0.81 -30.19
N ALA A 33 -19.55 0.66 -28.88
CA ALA A 33 -18.22 0.42 -28.34
C ALA A 33 -17.65 -0.93 -28.78
N GLU A 34 -18.46 -2.00 -28.74
CA GLU A 34 -18.10 -3.33 -29.24
C GLU A 34 -17.75 -3.27 -30.73
N HIS A 35 -18.58 -2.63 -31.55
CA HIS A 35 -18.29 -2.48 -32.97
C HIS A 35 -17.00 -1.68 -33.23
N ALA A 36 -16.77 -0.59 -32.51
CA ALA A 36 -15.56 0.21 -32.66
C ALA A 36 -14.30 -0.55 -32.24
N ALA A 37 -14.40 -1.51 -31.30
CA ALA A 37 -13.26 -2.36 -30.93
C ALA A 37 -12.80 -3.26 -32.08
N ASP A 38 -13.75 -3.76 -32.89
CA ASP A 38 -13.48 -4.68 -33.99
C ASP A 38 -13.33 -4.00 -35.37
N CYS A 39 -13.83 -2.76 -35.52
CA CYS A 39 -13.83 -2.02 -36.79
C CYS A 39 -12.88 -0.81 -36.75
N GLY A 40 -11.66 -0.98 -37.26
CA GLY A 40 -10.63 0.07 -37.32
C GLY A 40 -11.10 1.42 -37.93
N PRO A 41 -11.80 1.44 -39.08
CA PRO A 41 -12.32 2.69 -39.64
C PRO A 41 -13.31 3.42 -38.72
N CYS A 42 -14.13 2.66 -37.99
CA CYS A 42 -15.08 3.22 -37.03
C CYS A 42 -14.36 3.72 -35.76
N ALA A 43 -13.33 3.02 -35.30
CA ALA A 43 -12.47 3.46 -34.20
C ALA A 43 -11.80 4.80 -34.53
N GLU A 44 -11.26 4.94 -35.74
CA GLU A 44 -10.62 6.19 -36.18
C GLU A 44 -11.63 7.34 -36.26
N ARG A 45 -12.82 7.10 -36.85
CA ARG A 45 -13.89 8.10 -36.90
C ARG A 45 -14.33 8.53 -35.50
N LEU A 46 -14.46 7.57 -34.57
CA LEU A 46 -14.80 7.84 -33.18
C LEU A 46 -13.72 8.67 -32.47
N ALA A 47 -12.45 8.30 -32.61
CA ALA A 47 -11.34 9.06 -32.03
C ALA A 47 -11.34 10.52 -32.51
N ARG A 48 -11.50 10.75 -33.82
CA ARG A 48 -11.60 12.10 -34.40
C ARG A 48 -12.81 12.87 -33.88
N ALA A 49 -13.95 12.20 -33.71
CA ALA A 49 -15.17 12.82 -33.18
C ALA A 49 -14.98 13.27 -31.72
N VAL A 50 -14.35 12.43 -30.89
CA VAL A 50 -14.02 12.76 -29.49
C VAL A 50 -13.02 13.90 -29.40
N GLU A 51 -11.94 13.87 -30.19
CA GLU A 51 -10.94 14.94 -30.24
C GLU A 51 -11.57 16.30 -30.61
N LYS A 52 -12.50 16.29 -31.57
CA LYS A 52 -13.19 17.51 -32.01
C LYS A 52 -14.11 18.10 -30.93
N SER A 53 -14.79 17.26 -30.16
CA SER A 53 -15.68 17.71 -29.08
C SER A 53 -14.90 18.28 -27.89
N GLY A 54 -13.63 17.90 -27.74
CA GLY A 54 -12.75 18.40 -26.70
C GLY A 54 -13.11 17.87 -25.31
N PRO A 55 -12.18 17.98 -24.34
CA PRO A 55 -12.45 17.57 -22.98
C PRO A 55 -13.46 18.51 -22.32
N ALA A 56 -14.41 17.94 -21.59
CA ALA A 56 -15.30 18.72 -20.73
C ALA A 56 -14.48 19.47 -19.66
N VAL A 57 -14.87 20.69 -19.33
CA VAL A 57 -14.23 21.46 -18.26
C VAL A 57 -14.54 20.77 -16.91
N PRO A 58 -13.51 20.33 -16.16
CA PRO A 58 -13.74 19.68 -14.88
C PRO A 58 -14.26 20.69 -13.85
N PRO A 59 -15.08 20.26 -12.88
CA PRO A 59 -15.54 21.13 -11.80
C PRO A 59 -14.38 21.57 -10.91
N ALA A 60 -14.54 22.71 -10.23
CA ALA A 60 -13.55 23.23 -9.30
C ALA A 60 -13.20 22.18 -8.21
N GLY A 61 -11.91 22.01 -7.92
CA GLY A 61 -11.43 21.06 -6.91
C GLY A 61 -11.33 19.60 -7.38
N PHE A 62 -11.78 19.26 -8.59
CA PHE A 62 -11.69 17.90 -9.15
C PHE A 62 -10.26 17.34 -9.11
N THR A 63 -9.26 18.16 -9.46
CA THR A 63 -7.85 17.77 -9.47
C THR A 63 -7.35 17.32 -8.10
N GLU A 64 -7.73 18.03 -7.03
CA GLU A 64 -7.28 17.70 -5.66
C GLU A 64 -7.96 16.44 -5.14
N GLU A 65 -9.24 16.25 -5.47
CA GLU A 65 -9.97 15.03 -5.11
C GLU A 65 -9.40 13.80 -5.82
N VAL A 66 -9.14 13.90 -7.13
CA VAL A 66 -8.51 12.82 -7.91
C VAL A 66 -7.11 12.52 -7.37
N ARG A 67 -6.29 13.54 -7.10
CA ARG A 67 -4.95 13.35 -6.53
C ARG A 67 -4.97 12.69 -5.16
N ARG A 68 -6.00 12.95 -4.34
CA ARG A 68 -6.17 12.31 -3.04
C ARG A 68 -6.56 10.83 -3.17
N ARG A 69 -7.40 10.49 -4.13
CA ARG A 69 -7.87 9.11 -4.38
C ARG A 69 -6.87 8.25 -5.13
N LEU A 70 -6.01 8.86 -5.93
CA LEU A 70 -4.99 8.11 -6.66
C LEU A 70 -3.99 7.54 -5.65
N PRO A 71 -3.75 6.21 -5.65
CA PRO A 71 -2.72 5.63 -4.81
C PRO A 71 -1.40 6.34 -5.14
N ARG A 72 -0.75 6.89 -4.12
CA ARG A 72 0.61 7.42 -4.29
C ARG A 72 1.44 6.25 -4.80
N GLY A 73 1.89 6.33 -6.06
CA GLY A 73 2.67 5.26 -6.68
C GLY A 73 3.80 4.86 -5.73
N GLN A 74 4.03 3.54 -5.60
CA GLN A 74 5.05 2.99 -4.71
C GLN A 74 6.32 3.81 -4.86
N SER A 75 6.58 4.58 -3.82
CA SER A 75 7.59 5.62 -3.88
C SER A 75 8.95 4.93 -3.95
N ARG A 76 9.92 5.52 -4.66
CA ARG A 76 11.32 5.00 -4.69
C ARG A 76 11.89 4.80 -3.28
N THR A 77 11.32 5.51 -2.29
CA THR A 77 11.53 5.35 -0.86
C THR A 77 11.15 3.97 -0.31
N GLU A 78 10.08 3.31 -0.78
CA GLU A 78 9.74 1.95 -0.33
C GLU A 78 10.78 0.93 -0.80
N LEU A 79 11.22 1.03 -2.06
CA LEU A 79 12.30 0.21 -2.61
C LEU A 79 13.64 0.46 -1.89
N PHE A 80 13.93 1.71 -1.55
CA PHE A 80 15.13 2.08 -0.79
C PHE A 80 15.10 1.56 0.65
N LEU A 81 13.96 1.65 1.33
CA LEU A 81 13.80 1.12 2.68
C LEU A 81 13.92 -0.41 2.69
N TYR A 82 13.37 -1.08 1.66
CA TYR A 82 13.51 -2.51 1.49
C TYR A 82 14.96 -2.92 1.26
N SER A 83 15.65 -2.27 0.31
CA SER A 83 17.06 -2.59 0.00
C SER A 83 18.00 -2.26 1.17
N ALA A 84 17.77 -1.17 1.90
CA ALA A 84 18.53 -0.81 3.09
C ALA A 84 18.40 -1.86 4.21
N ARG A 85 17.19 -2.41 4.42
CA ARG A 85 16.98 -3.49 5.41
C ARG A 85 17.75 -4.76 5.04
N VAL A 86 17.72 -5.15 3.77
CA VAL A 86 18.47 -6.31 3.28
C VAL A 86 19.99 -6.09 3.40
N ALA A 87 20.47 -4.91 3.03
CA ALA A 87 21.88 -4.55 3.16
C ALA A 87 22.34 -4.57 4.62
N LEU A 88 21.56 -4.00 5.54
CA LEU A 88 21.86 -4.04 6.98
C LEU A 88 21.91 -5.46 7.52
N ALA A 89 20.95 -6.32 7.15
CA ALA A 89 20.95 -7.72 7.56
C ALA A 89 22.17 -8.49 7.04
N ALA A 90 22.55 -8.26 5.77
CA ALA A 90 23.74 -8.87 5.19
C ALA A 90 25.03 -8.40 5.89
N CYS A 91 25.17 -7.09 6.15
CA CYS A 91 26.29 -6.56 6.90
C CYS A 91 26.36 -7.12 8.33
N ALA A 92 25.23 -7.21 9.04
CA ALA A 92 25.18 -7.78 10.38
C ALA A 92 25.59 -9.28 10.39
N ALA A 93 25.12 -10.05 9.41
CA ALA A 93 25.52 -11.46 9.25
C ALA A 93 27.02 -11.59 8.99
N LEU A 94 27.59 -10.75 8.11
CA LEU A 94 29.02 -10.71 7.87
C LEU A 94 29.80 -10.34 9.14
N PHE A 95 29.35 -9.34 9.90
CA PHE A 95 29.96 -8.98 11.17
C PHE A 95 29.95 -10.14 12.17
N LEU A 96 28.86 -10.90 12.28
CA LEU A 96 28.79 -12.06 13.17
C LEU A 96 29.74 -13.19 12.77
N ILE A 97 29.80 -13.50 11.46
CA ILE A 97 30.72 -14.51 10.92
C ILE A 97 32.17 -14.09 11.15
N PHE A 98 32.51 -12.86 10.76
CA PHE A 98 33.89 -12.36 10.87
C PHE A 98 34.31 -12.06 12.30
N SER A 99 33.41 -11.66 13.20
CA SER A 99 33.76 -11.46 14.62
C SER A 99 34.06 -12.79 15.33
N GLY A 100 33.40 -13.88 14.92
CA GLY A 100 33.74 -15.24 15.36
C GLY A 100 35.08 -15.72 14.80
N THR A 101 35.33 -15.53 13.50
CA THR A 101 36.57 -15.98 12.84
C THR A 101 37.79 -15.14 13.18
N LEU A 102 37.64 -13.82 13.35
CA LEU A 102 38.70 -12.91 13.82
C LEU A 102 39.14 -13.25 15.25
N ARG A 103 38.20 -13.64 16.14
CA ARG A 103 38.53 -14.13 17.48
C ARG A 103 39.36 -15.42 17.44
N THR A 104 39.10 -16.32 16.50
CA THR A 104 39.90 -17.54 16.31
C THR A 104 41.23 -17.31 15.61
N LEU A 105 41.32 -16.31 14.71
CA LEU A 105 42.56 -15.98 13.99
C LEU A 105 43.52 -15.10 14.81
N ALA A 106 43.00 -14.23 15.68
CA ALA A 106 43.77 -13.32 16.52
C ALA A 106 44.43 -14.01 17.75
N GLY A 107 44.47 -15.34 17.79
CA GLY A 107 45.29 -16.09 18.75
C GLY A 107 44.91 -15.91 20.22
N GLN A 108 43.72 -15.40 20.56
CA GLN A 108 43.22 -15.47 21.93
C GLN A 108 42.78 -16.90 22.23
N LYS A 109 43.73 -17.69 22.73
CA LYS A 109 43.43 -18.80 23.63
C LYS A 109 42.82 -18.22 24.92
N ASP A 110 41.83 -18.93 25.43
CA ASP A 110 41.00 -18.68 26.61
C ASP A 110 39.90 -17.63 26.42
N SER A 111 38.63 -17.93 26.64
CA SER A 111 37.99 -18.98 27.40
C SER A 111 36.63 -19.26 26.75
N SER A 112 36.12 -20.47 26.93
CA SER A 112 34.73 -20.85 26.67
C SER A 112 33.78 -19.65 26.76
N LEU A 113 33.17 -19.26 25.63
CA LEU A 113 31.91 -18.53 25.67
C LEU A 113 30.88 -19.49 26.27
N ARG A 114 30.89 -19.61 27.61
CA ARG A 114 29.68 -19.85 28.37
C ARG A 114 28.76 -18.72 27.97
N ILE A 115 27.89 -18.98 27.00
CA ILE A 115 26.59 -18.33 26.97
C ILE A 115 25.96 -18.76 28.30
N GLY A 116 26.25 -18.00 29.36
CA GLY A 116 25.53 -18.14 30.60
C GLY A 116 24.10 -17.81 30.24
N ALA A 117 23.20 -18.78 30.39
CA ALA A 117 21.79 -18.46 30.51
C ALA A 117 21.68 -17.26 31.45
N PRO A 118 20.85 -16.24 31.14
CA PRO A 118 20.68 -15.09 32.02
C PRO A 118 20.53 -15.64 33.44
N GLY A 119 21.46 -15.28 34.32
CA GLY A 119 21.58 -15.93 35.62
C GLY A 119 20.23 -15.86 36.33
N PHE A 120 19.87 -16.90 37.08
CA PHE A 120 18.61 -16.95 37.84
C PHE A 120 18.37 -15.66 38.65
N SER A 121 19.41 -14.91 39.01
CA SER A 121 19.30 -13.57 39.62
C SER A 121 18.59 -12.52 38.78
N ALA A 122 18.72 -12.53 37.44
CA ALA A 122 18.00 -11.61 36.57
C ALA A 122 16.50 -11.94 36.53
N VAL A 123 16.16 -13.23 36.57
CA VAL A 123 14.75 -13.70 36.66
C VAL A 123 14.18 -13.41 38.04
N GLU A 124 14.96 -13.62 39.11
CA GLU A 124 14.61 -13.29 40.49
C GLU A 124 14.34 -11.79 40.66
N GLN A 125 15.17 -10.94 40.01
CA GLN A 125 15.00 -9.49 40.02
C GLN A 125 13.71 -9.06 39.31
N ILE A 126 13.33 -9.74 38.22
CA ILE A 126 12.07 -9.46 37.53
C ILE A 126 10.89 -9.92 38.39
N SER A 127 10.97 -11.11 38.99
CA SER A 127 9.94 -11.66 39.88
C SER A 127 9.69 -10.76 41.11
N THR A 128 10.77 -10.31 41.76
CA THR A 128 10.68 -9.39 42.91
C THR A 128 10.11 -8.03 42.53
N ARG A 129 10.47 -7.48 41.36
CA ARG A 129 9.89 -6.22 40.86
C ARG A 129 8.40 -6.34 40.55
N LEU A 130 7.97 -7.45 39.95
CA LEU A 130 6.55 -7.71 39.67
C LEU A 130 5.74 -7.89 40.95
N ASN A 131 6.30 -8.60 41.93
CA ASN A 131 5.66 -8.76 43.23
C ASN A 131 5.50 -7.40 43.97
N GLY A 132 6.54 -6.56 43.94
CA GLY A 132 6.47 -5.20 44.50
C GLY A 132 5.44 -4.31 43.80
N PHE A 133 5.34 -4.41 42.48
CA PHE A 133 4.33 -3.68 41.70
C PHE A 133 2.91 -4.15 42.03
N SER A 134 2.70 -5.46 42.16
CA SER A 134 1.41 -6.04 42.57
C SER A 134 0.96 -5.51 43.94
N GLN A 135 1.87 -5.45 44.92
CA GLN A 135 1.56 -4.90 46.23
C GLN A 135 1.25 -3.40 46.20
N GLN A 136 1.95 -2.62 45.36
CA GLN A 136 1.63 -1.21 45.17
C GLN A 136 0.25 -1.00 44.55
N LEU A 137 -0.15 -1.85 43.60
CA LEU A 137 -1.46 -1.80 42.96
C LEU A 137 -2.59 -2.12 43.94
N LEU A 138 -2.43 -3.16 44.75
CA LEU A 138 -3.38 -3.50 45.82
C LEU A 138 -3.49 -2.40 46.86
N HIS A 139 -2.36 -1.79 47.24
CA HIS A 139 -2.38 -0.64 48.13
C HIS A 139 -3.17 0.52 47.50
N TRP A 140 -2.86 0.90 46.26
CA TRP A 140 -3.62 1.95 45.55
C TRP A 140 -5.12 1.65 45.45
N GLU A 141 -5.52 0.41 45.19
CA GLU A 141 -6.93 0.00 45.15
C GLU A 141 -7.61 0.15 46.52
N VAL A 142 -6.92 -0.19 47.61
CA VAL A 142 -7.42 0.01 48.98
C VAL A 142 -7.59 1.50 49.32
N PHE A 143 -6.68 2.36 48.86
CA PHE A 143 -6.81 3.82 49.06
C PHE A 143 -7.96 4.40 48.23
N HIS A 144 -8.14 3.93 46.99
CA HIS A 144 -9.24 4.39 46.13
C HIS A 144 -10.61 4.01 46.71
N HIS A 145 -10.74 2.82 47.30
CA HIS A 145 -11.99 2.39 47.97
C HIS A 145 -12.23 3.04 49.34
N ALA A 146 -11.21 3.64 49.97
CA ALA A 146 -11.36 4.40 51.21
C ALA A 146 -11.87 5.83 50.96
N GLU A 147 -11.54 6.44 49.81
CA GLU A 147 -12.06 7.76 49.43
C GLU A 147 -13.51 7.72 48.94
N GLU A 148 -13.96 6.61 48.34
CA GLU A 148 -15.36 6.44 47.91
C GLU A 148 -16.37 6.20 49.05
N LYS A 149 -15.90 5.93 50.28
CA LYS A 149 -16.75 5.67 51.45
C LYS A 149 -16.85 6.85 52.43
N LYS A 150 -16.36 8.03 52.06
CA LYS A 150 -16.45 9.26 52.86
C LYS A 150 -17.37 10.28 52.22
#